data_AF-A0A8J8PZC4-F1
#
_entry.id   AF-A0A8J8PZC4-F1
#
_cell.length_a   1.000
_cell.length_b   1.000
_cell.length_c   1.000
_cell.angle_alpha   90.00
_cell.angle_beta   90.00
_cell.angle_gamma   90.00
#
_symmetry.space_group_name_H-M   'P 1'
#
loop_
_entity.id
_entity.type
_entity.pdbx_description
1 polymer ?
#
loop_
_entity_poly.entity_id
_entity_poly.type
_entity_poly.pdbx_seq_one_letter_code
_entity_poly.pdbx_strand_id
1 'polypeptide(L)'
;MSLGLVLEHAGTPPTYERNDAFLEWDHVRRLADDHSLDELEAELEELLERIQMYQDRYGVDTPDEVDAATAETAPADFADWTAARARLRRYERARQIRLSGSERSR
;
A
#
# COMPACT_ATOMS: atom_id res chain seq x y z
N MET A 1 -4.17 -9.46 30.83
CA MET A 1 -3.10 -8.91 29.97
C MET A 1 -3.20 -9.61 28.63
N SER A 2 -3.21 -8.81 27.55
CA SER A 2 -3.06 -9.13 26.11
C SER A 2 -3.76 -10.37 25.54
N LEU A 3 -4.92 -10.13 24.92
CA LEU A 3 -5.62 -11.05 24.03
C LEU A 3 -4.90 -11.06 22.66
N GLY A 4 -4.11 -12.10 22.39
CA GLY A 4 -3.62 -12.40 21.05
C GLY A 4 -4.68 -13.22 20.31
N LEU A 5 -5.29 -12.64 19.28
CA LEU A 5 -6.22 -13.36 18.39
C LEU A 5 -5.42 -14.36 17.53
N VAL A 6 -5.58 -15.65 17.80
CA VAL A 6 -5.05 -16.75 17.00
C VAL A 6 -6.08 -17.07 15.91
N LEU A 7 -5.75 -16.80 14.65
CA LEU A 7 -6.45 -17.39 13.51
C LEU A 7 -5.70 -18.66 13.10
N GLU A 8 -6.24 -19.81 13.49
CA GLU A 8 -5.73 -21.13 13.13
C GLU A 8 -6.10 -21.43 11.67
N HIS A 9 -5.10 -21.53 10.79
CA HIS A 9 -5.24 -22.20 9.50
C HIS A 9 -4.50 -23.54 9.57
N ALA A 10 -5.24 -24.63 9.41
CA ALA A 10 -4.70 -25.98 9.37
C ALA A 10 -3.78 -26.16 8.14
N GLY A 11 -2.46 -26.17 8.40
CA GLY A 11 -1.41 -26.44 7.42
C GLY A 11 -0.02 -26.34 8.07
N THR A 12 0.52 -27.46 8.52
CA THR A 12 1.86 -27.58 9.13
C THR A 12 2.97 -27.45 8.07
N PRO A 13 4.14 -26.83 8.35
CA PRO A 13 4.52 -26.04 9.53
C PRO A 13 4.33 -24.52 9.27
N PRO A 14 3.89 -23.72 10.26
CA PRO A 14 3.95 -22.27 10.14
C PRO A 14 5.41 -21.87 10.34
N THR A 15 6.18 -21.83 9.25
CA THR A 15 7.36 -20.99 9.24
C THR A 15 6.86 -19.59 9.57
N TYR A 16 7.24 -19.05 10.72
CA TYR A 16 7.14 -17.62 10.98
C TYR A 16 8.13 -16.92 10.03
N GLU A 17 7.88 -16.99 8.73
CA GLU A 17 8.18 -15.89 7.85
C GLU A 17 7.38 -14.75 8.45
N ARG A 18 8.10 -13.72 8.91
CA ARG A 18 7.55 -12.55 9.58
C ARG A 18 6.17 -12.25 8.99
N ASN A 19 5.13 -12.23 9.83
CA ASN A 19 3.73 -12.21 9.40
C ASN A 19 3.34 -10.82 8.83
N ASP A 20 4.16 -10.31 7.92
CA ASP A 20 4.02 -9.04 7.24
C ASP A 20 2.73 -9.04 6.43
N ALA A 21 2.29 -10.19 5.93
CA ALA A 21 0.99 -10.34 5.27
C ALA A 21 -0.20 -10.05 6.21
N PHE A 22 -0.18 -10.53 7.46
CA PHE A 22 -1.22 -10.23 8.45
C PHE A 22 -1.14 -8.79 8.94
N LEU A 23 0.06 -8.26 9.18
CA LEU A 23 0.26 -6.87 9.58
C LEU A 23 -0.21 -5.89 8.49
N GLU A 24 0.10 -6.20 7.23
CA GLU A 24 -0.37 -5.43 6.07
C GLU A 24 -1.89 -5.54 5.92
N TRP A 25 -2.46 -6.71 6.14
CA TRP A 25 -3.92 -6.89 6.10
C TRP A 25 -4.63 -6.09 7.19
N ASP A 26 -4.13 -6.12 8.43
CA ASP A 26 -4.70 -5.30 9.52
C ASP A 26 -4.59 -3.81 9.23
N HIS A 27 -3.47 -3.36 8.68
CA HIS A 27 -3.26 -1.97 8.30
C HIS A 27 -4.27 -1.53 7.25
N VAL A 28 -4.44 -2.30 6.17
CA VAL A 28 -5.39 -1.99 5.10
C VAL A 28 -6.83 -2.01 5.62
N ARG A 29 -7.18 -2.92 6.52
CA ARG A 29 -8.51 -2.95 7.14
C ARG A 29 -8.77 -1.71 7.99
N ARG A 30 -7.81 -1.30 8.83
CA ARG A 30 -7.93 -0.06 9.61
C ARG A 30 -8.08 1.16 8.71
N LEU A 31 -7.29 1.25 7.63
CA LEU A 31 -7.47 2.30 6.62
C LEU A 31 -8.90 2.32 6.06
N ALA A 32 -9.48 1.14 5.78
CA ALA A 32 -10.84 1.05 5.25
C ALA A 32 -11.92 1.43 6.29
N ASP A 33 -11.69 1.15 7.57
CA ASP A 33 -12.61 1.45 8.67
C ASP A 33 -12.55 2.92 9.09
N ASP A 34 -11.33 3.47 9.21
CA ASP A 34 -11.07 4.81 9.73
C ASP A 34 -11.30 5.93 8.69
N HIS A 35 -11.20 5.61 7.39
CA HIS A 35 -11.41 6.58 6.31
C HIS A 35 -12.72 6.35 5.56
N SER A 36 -13.39 7.44 5.21
CA SER A 36 -14.49 7.46 4.25
C SER A 36 -14.02 7.13 2.83
N LEU A 37 -14.96 6.83 1.93
CA LEU A 37 -14.62 6.56 0.54
C LEU A 37 -14.00 7.80 -0.13
N ASP A 38 -14.56 8.98 0.13
CA ASP A 38 -14.06 10.25 -0.42
C ASP A 38 -12.64 10.57 0.08
N GLU A 39 -12.35 10.31 1.37
CA GLU A 39 -10.99 10.48 1.92
C GLU A 39 -9.99 9.49 1.32
N LEU A 40 -10.41 8.25 1.07
CA LEU A 40 -9.56 7.27 0.38
C LEU A 40 -9.29 7.70 -1.07
N GLU A 41 -10.28 8.26 -1.77
CA GLU A 41 -10.13 8.73 -3.14
C GLU A 41 -9.23 9.97 -3.22
N ALA A 42 -9.38 10.94 -2.32
CA ALA A 42 -8.51 12.11 -2.25
C ALA A 42 -7.04 11.72 -2.02
N GLU A 43 -6.77 10.81 -1.08
CA GLU A 43 -5.41 10.32 -0.82
C GLU A 43 -4.84 9.54 -2.01
N LEU A 44 -5.67 8.79 -2.74
CA LEU A 44 -5.24 8.11 -3.97
C LEU A 44 -4.84 9.11 -5.05
N GLU A 45 -5.61 10.18 -5.25
CA GLU A 45 -5.30 11.26 -6.20
C GLU A 45 -3.96 11.92 -5.86
N GLU A 46 -3.75 12.31 -4.60
CA GLU A 46 -2.48 12.90 -4.16
C GLU A 46 -1.28 11.97 -4.39
N LEU A 47 -1.45 10.66 -4.14
CA LEU A 47 -0.40 9.67 -4.39
C LEU A 47 -0.12 9.49 -5.87
N LEU A 48 -1.15 9.50 -6.72
CA LEU A 48 -0.99 9.42 -8.17
C LEU A 48 -0.28 10.65 -8.73
N GLU A 49 -0.61 11.85 -8.26
CA GLU A 49 0.09 13.08 -8.63
C GLU A 49 1.57 13.03 -8.25
N ARG A 50 1.87 12.56 -7.04
CA ARG A 50 3.26 12.40 -6.56
C ARG A 50 4.04 11.38 -7.39
N ILE A 51 3.41 10.26 -7.76
CA ILE A 51 4.02 9.24 -8.63
C ILE A 51 4.27 9.83 -10.01
N GLN A 52 3.31 10.56 -10.59
CA GLN A 52 3.45 11.23 -11.89
C GLN A 52 4.60 12.24 -11.88
N MET A 53 4.74 13.04 -10.82
CA MET A 53 5.87 13.96 -10.66
C MET A 53 7.21 13.23 -10.75
N TYR A 54 7.35 12.05 -10.14
CA TYR A 54 8.57 11.25 -10.26
C TYR A 54 8.73 10.65 -11.66
N GLN A 55 7.64 10.17 -12.28
CA GLN A 55 7.66 9.66 -13.64
C GLN A 55 8.12 10.72 -14.64
N ASP A 56 7.59 11.94 -14.56
CA ASP A 56 7.97 13.07 -15.40
C ASP A 56 9.43 13.49 -15.16
N ARG A 57 9.89 13.45 -13.91
CA ARG A 57 11.25 13.82 -13.55
C ARG A 57 12.29 12.84 -14.10
N TYR A 58 12.00 11.54 -14.07
CA TYR A 58 12.95 10.51 -14.49
C TYR A 58 12.67 9.93 -15.88
N GLY A 59 11.53 10.28 -16.50
CA GLY A 59 11.12 9.80 -17.81
C GLY A 59 10.80 8.30 -17.87
N VAL A 60 10.42 7.70 -16.74
CA VAL A 60 10.17 6.26 -16.61
C VAL A 60 8.96 5.98 -15.74
N ASP A 61 8.32 4.83 -15.94
CA ASP A 61 7.07 4.48 -15.24
C ASP A 61 7.30 3.96 -13.81
N THR A 62 8.46 3.34 -13.58
CA THR A 62 8.84 2.74 -12.30
C THR A 62 10.24 3.13 -11.85
N PRO A 63 10.50 3.17 -10.52
CA PRO A 63 11.83 3.49 -10.01
C PRO A 63 12.90 2.46 -10.40
N ASP A 64 12.51 1.22 -10.70
CA ASP A 64 13.43 0.15 -11.10
C ASP A 64 14.00 0.34 -12.52
N GLU A 65 13.30 1.11 -13.35
CA GLU A 65 13.72 1.45 -14.72
C GLU A 65 14.72 2.61 -14.77
N VAL A 66 14.91 3.34 -13.67
CA VAL A 66 15.93 4.38 -13.62
C VAL A 66 17.29 3.74 -13.46
N ASP A 67 18.15 3.96 -14.43
CA ASP A 67 19.55 3.58 -14.32
C ASP A 67 20.27 4.51 -13.33
N ALA A 68 20.47 4.01 -12.10
CA ALA A 68 21.15 4.72 -11.02
C ALA A 68 22.61 5.08 -11.35
N ALA A 69 23.23 4.46 -12.36
CA ALA A 69 24.58 4.80 -12.80
C ALA A 69 24.62 6.05 -13.71
N THR A 70 23.49 6.40 -14.34
CA THR A 70 23.39 7.52 -15.30
C THR A 70 22.55 8.67 -14.78
N ALA A 71 21.64 8.40 -13.85
CA ALA A 71 20.78 9.41 -13.28
C ALA A 71 21.48 10.14 -12.13
N GLU A 72 21.53 11.48 -12.18
CA GLU A 72 21.81 12.33 -11.00
C GLU A 72 20.64 12.26 -10.02
N THR A 73 20.41 11.07 -9.45
CA THR A 73 19.25 10.82 -8.60
C THR A 73 19.64 10.77 -7.14
N ALA A 74 18.87 11.46 -6.29
CA ALA A 74 19.00 11.31 -4.86
C ALA A 74 18.40 9.95 -4.43
N PRO A 75 19.13 9.10 -3.68
CA PRO A 75 18.59 7.87 -3.11
C PRO A 75 17.27 8.06 -2.32
N ALA A 76 17.07 9.26 -1.76
CA ALA A 76 15.84 9.66 -1.09
C ALA A 76 14.63 9.73 -2.03
N ASP A 77 14.80 10.19 -3.28
CA ASP A 77 13.72 10.28 -4.26
C ASP A 77 13.20 8.89 -4.64
N PHE A 78 14.09 7.90 -4.82
CA PHE A 78 13.70 6.52 -5.07
C PHE A 78 12.96 5.87 -3.92
N ALA A 79 13.47 6.07 -2.70
CA ALA A 79 12.84 5.56 -1.49
C ALA A 79 11.43 6.14 -1.35
N ASP A 80 11.27 7.43 -1.59
CA ASP A 80 9.99 8.10 -1.54
C ASP A 80 9.04 7.65 -2.66
N TRP A 81 9.51 7.56 -3.90
CA TRP A 81 8.70 7.08 -5.02
C TRP A 81 8.22 5.64 -4.79
N THR A 82 9.10 4.77 -4.30
CA THR A 82 8.75 3.39 -3.93
C THR A 82 7.71 3.36 -2.80
N ALA A 83 7.87 4.21 -1.78
CA ALA A 83 6.94 4.34 -0.68
C ALA A 83 5.57 4.86 -1.14
N ALA A 84 5.53 5.86 -2.01
CA ALA A 84 4.30 6.40 -2.60
C ALA A 84 3.52 5.31 -3.35
N ARG A 85 4.19 4.52 -4.20
CA ARG A 85 3.57 3.38 -4.89
C ARG A 85 3.07 2.30 -3.92
N ALA A 86 3.82 2.01 -2.86
CA ALA A 86 3.40 1.04 -1.85
C ALA A 86 2.18 1.53 -1.06
N ARG A 87 2.12 2.84 -0.74
CA ARG A 87 0.96 3.46 -0.09
C ARG A 87 -0.27 3.46 -1.01
N LEU A 88 -0.10 3.77 -2.29
CA LEU A 88 -1.18 3.72 -3.29
C LEU A 88 -1.87 2.35 -3.28
N ARG A 89 -1.10 1.26 -3.37
CA ARG A 89 -1.65 -0.11 -3.34
C ARG A 89 -2.42 -0.42 -2.06
N ARG A 90 -2.00 0.12 -0.91
CA ARG A 90 -2.72 -0.07 0.37
C ARG A 90 -4.06 0.65 0.36
N TYR A 91 -4.08 1.90 -0.10
CA TYR A 91 -5.29 2.71 -0.18
C TYR A 91 -6.27 2.15 -1.22
N GLU A 92 -5.78 1.67 -2.36
CA GLU A 92 -6.62 0.99 -3.35
C GLU A 92 -7.29 -0.25 -2.75
N ARG A 93 -6.53 -1.05 -1.99
CA ARG A 93 -7.08 -2.23 -1.31
C ARG A 93 -8.08 -1.85 -0.22
N ALA A 94 -7.83 -0.79 0.53
CA ALA A 94 -8.77 -0.26 1.53
C ALA A 94 -10.09 0.17 0.88
N ARG A 95 -10.00 0.89 -0.25
CA ARG A 95 -11.16 1.28 -1.07
C ARG A 95 -11.96 0.07 -1.55
N GLN A 96 -11.30 -0.98 -2.05
CA GLN A 96 -11.97 -2.22 -2.47
C GLN A 96 -12.69 -2.93 -1.32
N ILE A 97 -12.09 -2.99 -0.12
CA ILE A 97 -12.74 -3.55 1.07
C ILE A 97 -14.00 -2.76 1.42
N ARG A 98 -13.93 -1.43 1.36
CA ARG A 98 -15.08 -0.56 1.68
C ARG A 98 -16.22 -0.70 0.68
N LEU A 99 -15.91 -0.78 -0.62
CA LEU A 99 -16.90 -1.01 -1.68
C LEU A 99 -17.57 -2.37 -1.51
N SER A 100 -16.79 -3.44 -1.33
CA SER A 100 -17.33 -4.80 -1.15
C SER A 100 -18.12 -4.98 0.16
N GLY A 101 -17.76 -4.26 1.24
CA GLY A 101 -18.54 -4.21 2.48
C GLY A 101 -19.90 -3.50 2.33
N SER A 102 -19.95 -2.45 1.49
CA SER A 102 -21.17 -1.73 1.14
C SER A 102 -22.14 -2.60 0.32
N GLU A 103 -21.62 -3.36 -0.65
CA GLU A 103 -22.42 -4.30 -1.47
C GLU A 103 -23.03 -5.45 -0.67
N ARG A 104 -22.36 -5.92 0.40
CA ARG A 104 -22.86 -6.99 1.27
C ARG A 104 -23.92 -6.55 2.28
N SER A 105 -24.19 -5.24 2.37
CA SER A 105 -25.16 -4.65 3.30
C SER A 105 -26.49 -4.24 2.63
N ARG A 106 -26.68 -4.55 1.34
CA ARG A 106 -27.90 -4.30 0.57
C ARG A 106 -28.64 -5.60 0.27
#